data_AF-A0A497TGN8-F1
#
_entry.id   AF-A0A497TGN8-F1
#
_cell.length_a   1.000
_cell.length_b   1.000
_cell.length_c   1.000
_cell.angle_alpha   90.00
_cell.angle_beta   90.00
_cell.angle_gamma   90.00
#
_symmetry.space_group_name_H-M   'P 1'
#
loop_
_entity.id
_entity.type
_entity.pdbx_description
1 polymer ?
#
loop_
_entity_poly.entity_id
_entity_poly.type
_entity_poly.pdbx_seq_one_letter_code
_entity_poly.pdbx_strand_id
1 'polypeptide(L)'
;MFEILLALGIYLIAGILDLKYTEFPDWLPYGLVCSVLALKAINSYLSSDFAHFFTSLIFGSVFLLFGLLLFWLKFWGDGDAWLFGSLGFLFPDPFRTLFCFSTVSFVYLLLYSLVLGVKNRKKLKLRQELRKAKAFLLSSFLLLPLSLYLFLLLSNPLVLLIFPLAFFLALYIPYAKQLEERVFRKRIPGSQLTLKHIPLENPWRDLKPEELERLKKKRWVWVKEGVRFTPVFFLTLLLLLI
;
A
#
# COMPACT_ATOMS: atom_id res chain seq x y z
N MET A 1 -10.99 -14.38 19.45
CA MET A 1 -9.99 -13.54 20.16
C MET A 1 -8.55 -14.02 19.90
N PHE A 2 -8.27 -15.32 19.94
CA PHE A 2 -6.93 -15.86 19.70
C PHE A 2 -6.42 -15.56 18.27
N GLU A 3 -7.30 -15.62 17.28
CA GLU A 3 -7.01 -15.29 15.88
C GLU A 3 -6.57 -13.82 15.69
N ILE A 4 -7.09 -12.90 16.50
CA ILE A 4 -6.72 -11.48 16.47
C ILE A 4 -5.31 -11.28 17.06
N LEU A 5 -5.00 -11.93 18.18
CA LEU A 5 -3.68 -11.86 18.79
C LEU A 5 -2.60 -12.45 17.88
N LEU A 6 -2.91 -13.57 17.23
CA LEU A 6 -2.04 -14.17 16.22
C LEU A 6 -1.80 -13.20 15.05
N ALA A 7 -2.85 -12.56 14.54
CA ALA A 7 -2.75 -11.60 13.46
C ALA A 7 -1.93 -10.36 13.85
N LEU A 8 -2.13 -9.81 15.05
CA LEU A 8 -1.32 -8.70 15.57
C LEU A 8 0.17 -9.07 15.61
N GLY A 9 0.49 -10.27 16.11
CA GLY A 9 1.87 -10.77 16.15
C GLY A 9 2.48 -10.91 14.75
N ILE A 10 1.78 -11.56 13.82
CA ILE A 10 2.29 -11.77 12.46
C ILE A 10 2.42 -10.46 11.69
N TYR A 11 1.43 -9.55 11.75
CA TYR A 11 1.52 -8.25 11.09
C TYR A 11 2.65 -7.38 11.65
N LEU A 12 2.86 -7.42 12.97
CA LEU A 12 3.98 -6.71 13.60
C LEU A 12 5.32 -7.26 13.12
N ILE A 13 5.49 -8.59 13.14
CA ILE A 13 6.72 -9.25 12.68
C ILE A 13 6.97 -8.95 11.20
N ALA A 14 5.96 -9.13 10.34
CA ALA A 14 6.07 -8.86 8.92
C ALA A 14 6.41 -7.38 8.66
N GLY A 15 5.76 -6.44 9.38
CA GLY A 15 6.05 -5.01 9.28
C GLY A 15 7.47 -4.64 9.75
N ILE A 16 7.97 -5.23 10.82
CA ILE A 16 9.35 -5.01 11.29
C ILE A 16 10.35 -5.56 10.27
N LEU A 17 10.11 -6.77 9.74
CA LEU A 17 10.97 -7.39 8.74
C LEU A 17 10.98 -6.59 7.44
N ASP A 18 9.83 -6.13 6.96
CA ASP A 18 9.73 -5.24 5.79
C ASP A 18 10.49 -3.92 6.04
N LEU A 19 10.33 -3.31 7.22
CA LEU A 19 11.07 -2.10 7.61
C LEU A 19 12.59 -2.32 7.73
N LYS A 20 13.05 -3.52 8.05
CA LYS A 20 14.48 -3.78 8.26
C LYS A 20 15.16 -4.30 6.99
N TYR A 21 14.51 -5.22 6.28
CA TYR A 21 15.09 -6.01 5.20
C TYR A 21 14.40 -5.80 3.85
N THR A 22 13.32 -5.00 3.79
CA THR A 22 12.49 -4.79 2.58
C THR A 22 11.74 -6.06 2.13
N GLU A 23 11.91 -7.18 2.85
CA GLU A 23 11.24 -8.45 2.58
C GLU A 23 10.99 -9.19 3.89
N PHE A 24 9.95 -10.02 3.88
CA PHE A 24 9.65 -10.98 4.94
C PHE A 24 9.35 -12.36 4.33
N PRO A 25 9.48 -13.45 5.10
CA PRO A 25 9.23 -14.80 4.58
C PRO A 25 7.78 -15.04 4.16
N ASP A 26 7.58 -15.66 2.99
CA ASP A 26 6.25 -15.90 2.40
C ASP A 26 5.37 -16.83 3.25
N TRP A 27 5.97 -17.69 4.08
CA TRP A 27 5.23 -18.56 4.99
C TRP A 27 4.49 -17.80 6.10
N LEU A 28 4.87 -16.55 6.42
CA LEU A 28 4.19 -15.73 7.43
C LEU A 28 2.73 -15.44 7.04
N PRO A 29 2.44 -14.80 5.89
CA PRO A 29 1.07 -14.51 5.50
C PRO A 29 0.27 -15.79 5.17
N TYR A 30 0.90 -16.81 4.58
CA TYR A 30 0.23 -18.08 4.29
C TYR A 30 -0.17 -18.80 5.58
N GLY A 31 0.76 -18.87 6.53
CA GLY A 31 0.54 -19.45 7.84
C GLY A 31 -0.57 -18.71 8.60
N LEU A 32 -0.64 -17.38 8.49
CA LEU A 32 -1.71 -16.59 9.08
C LEU A 32 -3.08 -16.97 8.50
N VAL A 33 -3.23 -16.99 7.17
CA VAL A 33 -4.50 -17.35 6.52
C VAL A 33 -4.95 -18.75 6.93
N CYS A 34 -4.06 -19.75 6.84
CA CYS A 34 -4.36 -21.12 7.24
C CYS A 34 -4.77 -21.20 8.72
N SER A 35 -4.06 -20.51 9.60
CA SER A 35 -4.35 -20.52 11.04
C SER A 35 -5.68 -19.85 11.37
N VAL A 36 -5.98 -18.69 10.75
CA VAL A 36 -7.26 -17.98 10.95
C VAL A 36 -8.43 -18.84 10.49
N LEU A 37 -8.33 -19.49 9.32
CA LEU A 37 -9.36 -20.37 8.82
C LEU A 37 -9.56 -21.59 9.73
N ALA A 38 -8.48 -22.23 10.16
CA ALA A 38 -8.55 -23.36 11.08
C ALA A 38 -9.22 -22.97 12.41
N LEU A 39 -8.82 -21.85 13.01
CA LEU A 39 -9.40 -21.35 14.25
C LEU A 39 -10.88 -21.00 14.10
N LYS A 40 -11.28 -20.38 12.98
CA LYS A 40 -12.69 -20.08 12.71
C LYS A 40 -13.52 -21.33 12.46
N ALA A 41 -12.97 -22.34 11.80
CA ALA A 41 -13.63 -23.64 11.63
C ALA A 41 -13.85 -24.33 12.98
N ILE A 42 -12.82 -24.36 13.85
CA ILE A 42 -12.93 -24.91 15.21
C ILE A 42 -13.98 -24.14 16.01
N ASN A 43 -13.92 -22.81 16.03
CA ASN A 43 -14.87 -21.99 16.77
C ASN A 43 -16.32 -22.21 16.28
N SER A 44 -16.52 -22.32 14.97
CA SER A 44 -17.85 -22.54 14.38
C SER A 44 -18.41 -23.93 14.69
N TYR A 45 -17.53 -24.94 14.73
CA TYR A 45 -17.90 -26.28 15.19
C TYR A 45 -18.33 -26.25 16.67
N LEU A 46 -17.55 -25.59 17.53
CA LEU A 46 -17.84 -25.48 18.97
C LEU A 46 -19.11 -24.68 19.26
N SER A 47 -19.38 -23.62 18.48
CA SER A 47 -20.58 -22.79 18.64
C SER A 47 -21.81 -23.33 17.91
N SER A 48 -21.66 -24.42 17.14
CA SER A 48 -22.70 -24.94 16.23
C SER A 48 -23.26 -23.89 15.25
N ASP A 49 -22.46 -22.88 14.91
CA ASP A 49 -22.82 -21.81 13.98
C ASP A 49 -21.75 -21.69 12.91
N PHE A 50 -22.02 -22.32 11.77
CA PHE A 50 -21.15 -22.28 10.60
C PHE A 50 -21.30 -21.01 9.76
N ALA A 51 -22.33 -20.18 10.01
CA ALA A 51 -22.51 -18.95 9.26
C ALA A 51 -21.27 -18.06 9.41
N HIS A 52 -20.75 -17.91 10.63
CA HIS A 52 -19.54 -17.13 10.89
C HIS A 52 -18.31 -17.60 10.10
N PHE A 53 -18.09 -18.91 9.95
CA PHE A 53 -17.01 -19.44 9.13
C PHE A 53 -17.23 -19.16 7.65
N PHE A 54 -18.42 -19.42 7.11
CA PHE A 54 -18.68 -19.21 5.68
C PHE A 54 -18.66 -17.73 5.30
N THR A 55 -19.18 -16.85 6.15
CA THR A 55 -19.11 -15.40 5.93
C THR A 55 -17.64 -14.94 5.90
N SER A 56 -16.81 -15.41 6.84
CA SER A 56 -15.36 -15.17 6.82
C SER A 56 -14.67 -15.71 5.57
N LEU A 57 -15.01 -16.92 5.15
CA LEU A 57 -14.43 -17.57 3.97
C LEU A 57 -14.76 -16.78 2.69
N ILE A 58 -16.00 -16.36 2.52
CA ILE A 58 -16.45 -15.59 1.36
C ILE A 58 -15.75 -14.23 1.31
N PHE A 59 -15.81 -13.43 2.38
CA PHE A 59 -15.22 -12.09 2.37
C PHE A 59 -13.70 -12.12 2.31
N GLY A 60 -13.04 -13.03 3.03
CA GLY A 60 -11.59 -13.20 2.92
C GLY A 60 -11.15 -13.64 1.54
N SER A 61 -11.92 -14.51 0.86
CA SER A 61 -11.63 -14.90 -0.52
C SER A 61 -11.79 -13.72 -1.48
N VAL A 62 -12.83 -12.88 -1.31
CA VAL A 62 -13.00 -11.66 -2.12
C VAL A 62 -11.82 -10.70 -1.93
N PHE A 63 -11.38 -10.47 -0.69
CA PHE A 63 -10.22 -9.63 -0.40
C PHE A 63 -8.95 -10.22 -1.00
N LEU A 64 -8.73 -11.53 -0.86
CA LEU A 64 -7.56 -12.19 -1.41
C LEU A 64 -7.54 -12.12 -2.94
N LEU A 65 -8.68 -12.38 -3.61
CA LEU A 65 -8.79 -12.26 -5.06
C LEU A 65 -8.53 -10.82 -5.53
N PHE A 66 -9.08 -9.82 -4.83
CA PHE A 66 -8.79 -8.43 -5.12
C PHE A 66 -7.31 -8.11 -4.92
N GLY A 67 -6.70 -8.63 -3.85
CA GLY A 67 -5.29 -8.40 -3.60
C GLY A 67 -4.37 -9.08 -4.61
N LEU A 68 -4.70 -10.29 -5.04
CA LEU A 68 -3.98 -11.00 -6.10
C LEU A 68 -4.16 -10.32 -7.46
N LEU A 69 -5.33 -9.72 -7.71
CA LEU A 69 -5.54 -8.88 -8.89
C LEU A 69 -4.61 -7.65 -8.86
N LEU A 70 -4.49 -6.96 -7.74
CA LEU A 70 -3.56 -5.83 -7.59
C LEU A 70 -2.09 -6.26 -7.69
N PHE A 71 -1.75 -7.45 -7.20
CA PHE A 71 -0.44 -8.06 -7.41
C PHE A 71 -0.16 -8.35 -8.89
N TRP A 72 -1.15 -8.91 -9.61
CA TRP A 72 -1.05 -9.16 -11.05
C TRP A 72 -0.88 -7.85 -11.84
N LEU A 73 -1.58 -6.79 -11.41
CA LEU A 73 -1.43 -5.42 -11.93
C LEU A 73 -0.15 -4.71 -11.47
N LYS A 74 0.69 -5.35 -10.64
CA LYS A 74 1.97 -4.83 -10.14
C LYS A 74 1.86 -3.58 -9.28
N PHE A 75 0.73 -3.40 -8.58
CA PHE A 75 0.58 -2.30 -7.62
C PHE A 75 1.28 -2.57 -6.28
N TRP A 76 1.35 -3.84 -5.85
CA TRP A 76 2.02 -4.25 -4.61
C TRP A 76 2.62 -5.66 -4.70
N GLY A 77 3.28 -6.12 -3.64
CA GLY A 77 3.89 -7.44 -3.58
C GLY A 77 2.89 -8.58 -3.31
N ASP A 78 3.32 -9.82 -3.58
CA ASP A 78 2.53 -11.04 -3.30
C ASP A 78 2.20 -11.13 -1.79
N GLY A 79 3.20 -10.93 -0.92
CA GLY A 79 2.98 -10.90 0.52
C GLY A 79 1.91 -9.91 0.97
N ASP A 80 1.85 -8.72 0.38
CA ASP A 80 0.82 -7.71 0.69
C ASP A 80 -0.58 -8.19 0.28
N ALA A 81 -0.71 -8.91 -0.84
CA ALA A 81 -1.97 -9.48 -1.28
C ALA A 81 -2.55 -10.49 -0.27
N TRP A 82 -1.68 -11.36 0.28
CA TRP A 82 -2.10 -12.34 1.26
C TRP A 82 -2.39 -11.74 2.63
N LEU A 83 -1.62 -10.73 3.05
CA LEU A 83 -1.93 -9.96 4.26
C LEU A 83 -3.27 -9.24 4.10
N PHE A 84 -3.55 -8.67 2.93
CA PHE A 84 -4.84 -8.05 2.63
C PHE A 84 -6.00 -9.08 2.65
N GLY A 85 -5.81 -10.26 2.06
CA GLY A 85 -6.76 -11.37 2.17
C GLY A 85 -7.03 -11.77 3.62
N SER A 86 -5.97 -11.87 4.44
CA SER A 86 -6.08 -12.22 5.86
C SER A 86 -6.91 -11.22 6.67
N LEU A 87 -6.90 -9.92 6.33
CA LEU A 87 -7.80 -8.93 6.93
C LEU A 87 -9.27 -9.28 6.69
N GLY A 88 -9.63 -9.66 5.46
CA GLY A 88 -11.00 -10.05 5.12
C GLY A 88 -11.44 -11.35 5.79
N PHE A 89 -10.52 -12.32 5.96
CA PHE A 89 -10.81 -13.53 6.75
C PHE A 89 -11.06 -13.17 8.22
N LEU A 90 -10.24 -12.30 8.81
CA LEU A 90 -10.39 -11.88 10.20
C LEU A 90 -11.69 -11.10 10.44
N PHE A 91 -11.94 -10.07 9.62
CA PHE A 91 -13.04 -9.11 9.75
C PHE A 91 -13.95 -9.18 8.51
N PRO A 92 -15.02 -10.00 8.53
CA PRO A 92 -15.96 -10.12 7.43
C PRO A 92 -16.95 -8.94 7.32
N ASP A 93 -16.45 -7.72 7.51
CA ASP A 93 -17.15 -6.46 7.23
C ASP A 93 -16.36 -5.73 6.15
N PRO A 94 -16.75 -5.84 4.86
CA PRO A 94 -15.97 -5.29 3.76
C PRO A 94 -15.88 -3.77 3.83
N PHE A 95 -16.95 -3.08 4.24
CA PHE A 95 -16.98 -1.62 4.23
C PHE A 95 -16.11 -1.04 5.32
N ARG A 96 -16.23 -1.52 6.56
CA ARG A 96 -15.39 -1.06 7.67
C ARG A 96 -13.93 -1.42 7.43
N THR A 97 -13.65 -2.64 6.98
CA THR A 97 -12.28 -3.11 6.72
C THR A 97 -11.62 -2.31 5.61
N LEU A 98 -12.30 -2.09 4.48
CA LEU A 98 -11.77 -1.26 3.39
C LEU A 98 -11.58 0.19 3.80
N PHE A 99 -12.52 0.76 4.57
CA PHE A 99 -12.41 2.13 5.04
C PHE A 99 -11.20 2.31 5.97
N CYS A 100 -11.07 1.47 7.00
CA CYS A 100 -9.94 1.51 7.92
C CYS A 100 -8.60 1.26 7.18
N PHE A 101 -8.55 0.26 6.31
CA PHE A 101 -7.36 -0.04 5.50
C PHE A 101 -6.98 1.14 4.62
N SER A 102 -7.92 1.71 3.87
CA SER A 102 -7.67 2.82 2.95
C SER A 102 -7.24 4.08 3.69
N THR A 103 -7.87 4.41 4.82
CA THR A 103 -7.51 5.57 5.63
C THR A 103 -6.10 5.42 6.20
N VAL A 104 -5.76 4.27 6.79
CA VAL A 104 -4.42 4.01 7.33
C VAL A 104 -3.38 4.00 6.21
N SER A 105 -3.68 3.36 5.08
CA SER A 105 -2.81 3.32 3.89
C SER A 105 -2.51 4.73 3.38
N PHE A 106 -3.54 5.57 3.23
CA PHE A 106 -3.39 6.94 2.75
C PHE A 106 -2.52 7.77 3.69
N VAL A 107 -2.80 7.74 5.00
CA VAL A 107 -2.02 8.46 6.01
C VAL A 107 -0.58 7.95 6.04
N TYR A 108 -0.38 6.64 6.01
CA TYR A 108 0.95 6.04 6.02
C TYR A 108 1.75 6.44 4.77
N LEU A 109 1.19 6.33 3.57
CA LEU A 109 1.87 6.73 2.32
C LEU A 109 2.22 8.22 2.32
N LEU A 110 1.32 9.06 2.82
CA LEU A 110 1.57 10.49 2.95
C LEU A 110 2.73 10.77 3.91
N LEU A 111 2.70 10.21 5.12
CA LEU A 111 3.76 10.38 6.11
C LEU A 111 5.10 9.79 5.63
N TYR A 112 5.07 8.59 5.08
CA TYR A 112 6.25 7.91 4.54
C TYR A 112 6.91 8.73 3.44
N SER A 113 6.11 9.22 2.48
CA SER A 113 6.60 10.06 1.39
C SER A 113 7.20 11.37 1.92
N LEU A 114 6.57 12.03 2.90
CA LEU A 114 7.09 13.25 3.53
C LEU A 114 8.41 13.00 4.26
N VAL A 115 8.48 11.98 5.11
CA VAL A 115 9.71 11.62 5.84
C VAL A 115 10.85 11.32 4.86
N LEU A 116 10.55 10.57 3.81
CA LEU A 116 11.54 10.20 2.79
C LEU A 116 12.03 11.41 1.99
N GLY A 117 11.13 12.35 1.68
CA GLY A 117 11.50 13.58 0.99
C GLY A 117 12.30 14.55 1.85
N VAL A 118 11.99 14.66 3.15
CA VAL A 118 12.79 15.46 4.09
C VAL A 118 14.20 14.88 4.22
N LYS A 119 14.33 13.55 4.39
CA LYS A 119 15.64 12.86 4.44
C LYS A 119 16.46 13.09 3.18
N ASN A 120 15.82 13.16 2.02
CA ASN A 120 16.48 13.30 0.72
C ASN A 120 16.34 14.70 0.09
N ARG A 121 16.06 15.75 0.89
CA ARG A 121 15.73 17.10 0.39
C ARG A 121 16.75 17.68 -0.59
N LYS A 122 18.04 17.32 -0.45
CA LYS A 122 19.13 17.77 -1.33
C LYS A 122 19.00 17.22 -2.76
N LYS A 123 18.38 16.05 -2.94
CA LYS A 123 18.15 15.44 -4.25
C LYS A 123 16.91 16.02 -4.95
N LEU A 124 15.95 16.52 -4.17
CA LEU A 124 14.68 17.05 -4.66
C LEU A 124 14.85 18.49 -5.19
N LYS A 125 14.46 18.71 -6.45
CA LYS A 125 14.40 20.02 -7.09
C LYS A 125 12.94 20.50 -7.18
N LEU A 126 12.27 20.56 -6.02
CA LEU A 126 10.86 20.96 -5.87
C LEU A 126 10.50 22.24 -6.65
N ARG A 127 11.33 23.27 -6.56
CA ARG A 127 11.09 24.55 -7.25
C ARG A 127 10.99 24.41 -8.78
N GLN A 128 11.74 23.49 -9.38
CA GLN A 128 11.73 23.29 -10.83
C GLN A 128 10.45 22.59 -11.29
N GLU A 129 10.01 21.55 -10.58
CA GLU A 129 8.77 20.86 -10.94
C GLU A 129 7.52 21.68 -10.58
N LEU A 130 7.52 22.45 -9.49
CA LEU A 130 6.43 23.37 -9.17
C LEU A 130 6.27 24.47 -10.24
N ARG A 131 7.37 24.91 -10.88
CA ARG A 131 7.29 25.81 -12.04
C ARG A 131 6.63 25.15 -13.24
N LYS A 132 6.93 23.87 -13.50
CA LYS A 132 6.26 23.10 -14.57
C LYS A 132 4.79 22.87 -14.26
N ALA A 133 4.45 22.65 -12.99
CA ALA A 133 3.08 22.48 -12.52
C ALA A 133 2.35 23.80 -12.27
N LYS A 134 2.92 24.96 -12.59
CA LYS A 134 2.33 26.28 -12.30
C LYS A 134 0.93 26.42 -12.91
N ALA A 135 0.73 25.95 -14.14
CA ALA A 135 -0.58 25.96 -14.78
C ALA A 135 -1.60 25.12 -14.01
N PHE A 136 -1.21 23.92 -13.56
CA PHE A 136 -2.06 23.02 -12.78
C PHE A 136 -2.39 23.59 -11.39
N LEU A 137 -1.41 24.22 -10.74
CA LEU A 137 -1.60 24.94 -9.48
C LEU A 137 -2.55 26.13 -9.65
N LEU A 138 -2.38 26.93 -10.70
CA LEU A 138 -3.27 28.05 -10.99
C LEU A 138 -4.68 27.60 -11.34
N SER A 139 -4.84 26.50 -12.08
CA SER A 139 -6.18 25.94 -12.37
C SER A 139 -6.89 25.46 -11.11
N SER A 140 -6.17 25.00 -10.08
CA SER A 140 -6.80 24.63 -8.80
C SER A 140 -7.43 25.82 -8.08
N PHE A 141 -6.94 27.05 -8.28
CA PHE A 141 -7.57 28.26 -7.72
C PHE A 141 -8.91 28.60 -8.38
N LEU A 142 -9.15 28.17 -9.62
CA LEU A 142 -10.45 28.32 -10.28
C LEU A 142 -11.54 27.46 -9.60
N LEU A 143 -11.15 26.44 -8.84
CA LEU A 143 -12.07 25.59 -8.09
C LEU A 143 -12.55 26.25 -6.79
N LEU A 144 -11.87 27.28 -6.29
CA LEU A 144 -12.31 28.02 -5.10
C LEU A 144 -13.69 28.68 -5.31
N PRO A 145 -13.90 29.57 -6.30
CA PRO A 145 -15.21 30.17 -6.53
C PRO A 145 -16.28 29.13 -6.87
N LEU A 146 -15.91 28.06 -7.60
CA LEU A 146 -16.83 26.95 -7.88
C LEU A 146 -17.27 26.24 -6.59
N SER A 147 -16.33 25.92 -5.68
CA SER A 147 -16.65 25.27 -4.41
C SER A 147 -17.53 26.16 -3.51
N LEU A 148 -17.31 27.48 -3.53
CA LEU A 148 -18.16 28.45 -2.81
C LEU A 148 -19.56 28.54 -3.43
N TYR A 149 -19.66 28.61 -4.76
CA TYR A 149 -20.95 28.62 -5.46
C TYR A 149 -21.76 27.35 -5.17
N LEU A 150 -21.12 26.18 -5.26
CA LEU A 150 -21.78 24.91 -4.97
C LEU A 150 -22.15 24.77 -3.48
N PHE A 151 -21.35 25.32 -2.56
CA PHE A 151 -21.71 25.39 -1.14
C PHE A 151 -22.99 26.21 -0.93
N LEU A 152 -23.10 27.39 -1.56
CA LEU A 152 -24.31 28.21 -1.48
C LEU A 152 -25.54 27.51 -2.10
N LEU A 153 -25.36 26.77 -3.19
CA LEU A 153 -26.44 26.07 -3.87
C LEU A 153 -26.93 24.83 -3.10
N LEU A 154 -26.00 24.04 -2.54
CA LEU A 154 -26.30 22.73 -1.96
C LEU A 154 -26.39 22.76 -0.43
N SER A 155 -25.94 23.84 0.23
CA SER A 155 -25.82 23.97 1.69
C SER A 155 -25.06 22.81 2.36
N ASN A 156 -24.17 22.14 1.61
CA ASN A 156 -23.38 21.02 2.10
C ASN A 156 -21.92 21.45 2.32
N PRO A 157 -21.42 21.48 3.58
CA PRO A 157 -20.06 21.94 3.88
C PRO A 157 -18.96 21.05 3.29
N LEU A 158 -19.24 19.78 2.95
CA LEU A 158 -18.25 18.89 2.32
C LEU A 158 -17.79 19.38 0.95
N VAL A 159 -18.62 20.16 0.26
CA VAL A 159 -18.28 20.78 -1.04
C VAL A 159 -17.09 21.73 -0.92
N LEU A 160 -16.89 22.35 0.24
CA LEU A 160 -15.75 23.24 0.49
C LEU A 160 -14.41 22.47 0.51
N LEU A 161 -14.42 21.14 0.64
CA LEU A 161 -13.21 20.31 0.58
C LEU A 161 -12.66 20.11 -0.84
N ILE A 162 -13.45 20.41 -1.87
CA ILE A 162 -13.03 20.26 -3.28
C ILE A 162 -11.78 21.09 -3.57
N PHE A 163 -11.80 22.37 -3.17
CA PHE A 163 -10.66 23.27 -3.38
C PHE A 163 -9.38 22.83 -2.65
N PRO A 164 -9.36 22.64 -1.31
CA PRO A 164 -8.15 22.24 -0.61
C PRO A 164 -7.63 20.87 -1.06
N LEU A 165 -8.51 19.94 -1.42
CA LEU A 165 -8.10 18.64 -1.96
C LEU A 165 -7.43 18.79 -3.34
N ALA A 166 -8.04 19.55 -4.25
CA ALA A 166 -7.46 19.79 -5.57
C ALA A 166 -6.13 20.55 -5.49
N PHE A 167 -6.04 21.56 -4.61
CA PHE A 167 -4.81 22.30 -4.36
C PHE A 167 -3.72 21.39 -3.76
N PHE A 168 -4.09 20.55 -2.78
CA PHE A 168 -3.18 19.56 -2.21
C PHE A 168 -2.65 18.58 -3.28
N LEU A 169 -3.53 18.03 -4.12
CA LEU A 169 -3.12 17.14 -5.20
C LEU A 169 -2.21 17.84 -6.22
N ALA A 170 -2.48 19.11 -6.52
CA ALA A 170 -1.63 19.92 -7.39
C ALA A 170 -0.21 20.14 -6.85
N LEU A 171 -0.04 20.17 -5.53
CA LEU A 171 1.28 20.19 -4.89
C LEU A 171 1.89 18.79 -4.76
N TYR A 172 1.07 17.78 -4.42
CA TYR A 172 1.53 16.45 -4.09
C TYR A 172 1.96 15.65 -5.33
N ILE A 173 1.28 15.77 -6.47
CA ILE A 173 1.63 15.01 -7.69
C ILE A 173 3.06 15.31 -8.18
N PRO A 174 3.47 16.60 -8.36
CA PRO A 174 4.85 16.92 -8.73
C PRO A 174 5.87 16.47 -7.68
N TYR A 175 5.49 16.51 -6.41
CA TYR A 175 6.33 16.03 -5.31
C TYR A 175 6.55 14.52 -5.36
N ALA A 176 5.46 13.74 -5.46
CA ALA A 176 5.48 12.29 -5.56
C ALA A 176 6.29 11.82 -6.78
N LYS A 177 6.13 12.49 -7.93
CA LYS A 177 6.92 12.22 -9.14
C LYS A 177 8.44 12.36 -8.89
N GLN A 178 8.86 13.37 -8.14
CA GLN A 178 10.29 13.52 -7.81
C GLN A 178 10.80 12.47 -6.84
N LEU A 179 9.98 12.07 -5.86
CA LEU A 179 10.33 10.97 -4.98
C LEU A 179 10.54 9.70 -5.79
N GLU A 180 9.64 9.40 -6.72
CA GLU A 180 9.77 8.26 -7.62
C GLU A 180 11.06 8.32 -8.43
N GLU A 181 11.32 9.42 -9.13
CA GLU A 181 12.46 9.51 -10.04
C GLU A 181 13.82 9.59 -9.35
N ARG A 182 13.89 10.20 -8.15
CA ARG A 182 15.17 10.57 -7.52
C ARG A 182 15.49 9.83 -6.24
N VAL A 183 14.49 9.20 -5.63
CA VAL A 183 14.65 8.52 -4.35
C VAL A 183 14.36 7.03 -4.47
N PHE A 184 13.23 6.65 -5.07
CA PHE A 184 12.86 5.24 -5.23
C PHE A 184 13.70 4.52 -6.30
N ARG A 185 14.32 5.26 -7.23
CA ARG A 185 15.28 4.70 -8.19
C ARG A 185 16.66 4.60 -7.57
N LYS A 186 17.13 3.38 -7.33
CA LYS A 186 18.45 3.08 -6.78
C LYS A 186 19.29 2.27 -7.76
N ARG A 187 20.61 2.43 -7.65
CA ARG A 187 21.59 1.67 -8.41
C ARG A 187 22.19 0.63 -7.50
N ILE A 188 21.99 -0.65 -7.81
CA ILE A 188 22.56 -1.77 -7.05
C ILE A 188 23.57 -2.53 -7.91
N PRO A 189 24.58 -3.18 -7.32
CA PRO A 189 25.45 -4.10 -8.04
C PRO A 189 24.64 -5.25 -8.64
N GLY A 190 24.99 -5.70 -9.85
CA GLY A 190 24.33 -6.85 -10.47
C GLY A 190 24.34 -8.11 -9.60
N SER A 191 25.39 -8.29 -8.79
CA SER A 191 25.52 -9.42 -7.85
C SER A 191 24.47 -9.45 -6.74
N GLN A 192 23.84 -8.33 -6.40
CA GLN A 192 22.79 -8.23 -5.37
C GLN A 192 21.37 -8.32 -5.97
N LEU A 193 21.26 -8.45 -7.30
CA LEU A 193 19.97 -8.55 -7.96
C LEU A 193 19.31 -9.91 -7.64
N THR A 194 18.04 -9.87 -7.28
CA THR A 194 17.18 -11.03 -7.03
C THR A 194 15.95 -10.96 -7.95
N LEU A 195 15.22 -12.08 -8.09
CA LEU A 195 14.00 -12.14 -8.92
C LEU A 195 12.89 -11.17 -8.47
N LYS A 196 12.92 -10.74 -7.21
CA LYS A 196 11.95 -9.81 -6.62
C LYS A 196 12.23 -8.34 -6.95
N HIS A 197 13.43 -8.01 -7.44
CA HIS A 197 13.76 -6.64 -7.84
C HIS A 197 13.12 -6.31 -9.19
N ILE A 198 12.64 -5.07 -9.35
CA ILE A 198 12.02 -4.58 -10.59
C ILE A 198 13.01 -3.68 -11.34
N PRO A 199 13.64 -4.14 -12.45
CA PRO A 199 14.54 -3.32 -13.25
C PRO A 199 13.79 -2.17 -13.91
N LEU A 200 14.44 -1.00 -14.00
CA LEU A 200 13.85 0.12 -14.75
C LEU A 200 13.70 -0.14 -16.26
N GLU A 201 14.47 -1.08 -16.81
CA GLU A 201 14.39 -1.46 -18.22
C GLU A 201 13.04 -2.13 -18.54
N ASN A 202 12.39 -2.80 -17.57
CA ASN A 202 11.08 -3.43 -17.71
C ASN A 202 10.27 -3.31 -16.40
N PRO A 203 9.64 -2.16 -16.12
CA PRO A 203 9.01 -1.89 -14.82
C PRO A 203 7.72 -2.68 -14.57
N TRP A 204 7.20 -3.39 -15.59
CA TRP A 204 5.90 -4.07 -15.56
C TRP A 204 6.00 -5.60 -15.56
N ARG A 205 7.21 -6.16 -15.54
CA ARG A 205 7.43 -7.61 -15.63
C ARG A 205 8.43 -8.07 -14.58
N ASP A 206 8.13 -9.17 -13.93
CA ASP A 206 9.10 -9.86 -13.08
C ASP A 206 10.28 -10.35 -13.92
N LEU A 207 11.45 -10.36 -13.30
CA LEU A 207 12.66 -10.87 -13.93
C LEU A 207 12.54 -12.36 -14.21
N LYS A 208 12.82 -12.75 -15.45
CA LYS A 208 13.05 -14.17 -15.73
C LYS A 208 14.39 -14.63 -15.14
N PRO A 209 14.53 -15.91 -14.76
CA PRO A 209 15.81 -16.48 -14.33
C PRO A 209 16.94 -16.23 -15.36
N GLU A 210 16.62 -16.34 -16.65
CA GLU A 210 17.54 -16.09 -17.76
C GLU A 210 18.03 -14.63 -17.83
N GLU A 211 17.13 -13.68 -17.57
CA GLU A 211 17.42 -12.24 -17.58
C GLU A 211 18.21 -11.85 -16.34
N LEU A 212 17.90 -12.45 -15.19
CA LEU A 212 18.63 -12.27 -13.94
C LEU A 212 20.11 -12.62 -14.13
N GLU A 213 20.42 -13.76 -14.74
CA GLU A 213 21.81 -14.18 -14.99
C GLU A 213 22.55 -13.23 -15.95
N ARG A 214 21.85 -12.62 -16.92
CA ARG A 214 22.44 -11.59 -17.79
C ARG A 214 22.72 -10.30 -17.02
N LEU A 215 21.78 -9.86 -16.19
CA LEU A 215 21.89 -8.61 -15.43
C LEU A 215 22.89 -8.71 -14.27
N LYS A 216 23.07 -9.89 -13.69
CA LYS A 216 24.11 -10.16 -12.68
C LYS A 216 25.52 -9.86 -13.19
N LYS A 217 25.76 -10.03 -14.50
CA LYS A 217 27.06 -9.71 -15.14
C LYS A 217 27.30 -8.21 -15.28
N LYS A 218 26.26 -7.37 -15.22
CA LYS A 218 26.43 -5.91 -15.25
C LYS A 218 27.01 -5.44 -13.92
N ARG A 219 27.99 -4.53 -13.96
CA ARG A 219 28.54 -3.90 -12.75
C ARG A 219 27.46 -3.22 -11.91
N TRP A 220 26.46 -2.64 -12.57
CA TRP A 220 25.38 -1.91 -11.93
C TRP A 220 24.07 -2.03 -12.70
N VAL A 221 22.97 -2.14 -11.96
CA VAL A 221 21.60 -2.20 -12.47
C VAL A 221 20.74 -1.16 -11.74
N TRP A 222 19.86 -0.49 -12.47
CA TRP A 222 18.89 0.41 -11.89
C TRP A 222 17.62 -0.33 -11.52
N VAL A 223 17.20 -0.18 -10.27
CA VAL A 223 16.02 -0.84 -9.71
C VAL A 223 15.12 0.20 -9.06
N LYS A 224 13.81 -0.03 -9.17
CA LYS A 224 12.79 0.73 -8.44
C LYS A 224 12.51 0.02 -7.11
N GLU A 225 12.75 0.71 -6.01
CA GLU A 225 12.36 0.25 -4.67
C GLU A 225 10.94 0.73 -4.37
N GLY A 226 10.13 -0.13 -3.76
CA GLY A 226 8.77 0.19 -3.34
C GLY A 226 8.72 0.98 -2.04
N VAL A 227 7.50 1.36 -1.65
CA VAL A 227 7.24 1.73 -0.26
C VAL A 227 7.20 0.47 0.58
N ARG A 228 7.81 0.51 1.76
CA ARG A 228 7.71 -0.54 2.77
C ARG A 228 6.32 -0.47 3.39
N PHE A 229 5.38 -1.18 2.80
CA PHE A 229 3.95 -0.97 2.99
C PHE A 229 3.35 -1.87 4.08
N THR A 230 4.02 -2.97 4.42
CA THR A 230 3.52 -3.98 5.35
C THR A 230 3.13 -3.46 6.75
N PRO A 231 3.78 -2.44 7.35
CA PRO A 231 3.33 -1.87 8.63
C PRO A 231 1.88 -1.37 8.64
N VAL A 232 1.31 -1.05 7.47
CA VAL A 232 -0.09 -0.63 7.33
C VAL A 232 -1.04 -1.69 7.86
N PHE A 233 -0.81 -2.97 7.60
CA PHE A 233 -1.70 -4.05 8.05
C PHE A 233 -1.82 -4.11 9.58
N PHE A 234 -0.70 -3.91 10.29
CA PHE A 234 -0.69 -3.83 11.75
C PHE A 234 -1.50 -2.63 12.26
N LEU A 235 -1.27 -1.45 11.69
CA LEU A 235 -1.98 -0.23 12.06
C LEU A 235 -3.48 -0.30 11.74
N THR A 236 -3.84 -0.89 10.60
CA THR A 236 -5.24 -1.15 10.22
C THR A 236 -5.90 -2.08 11.24
N LEU A 237 -5.20 -3.14 11.65
CA LEU A 237 -5.73 -4.06 12.66
C LEU A 237 -5.97 -3.35 14.00
N LEU A 238 -5.06 -2.49 14.45
CA LEU A 238 -5.28 -1.68 15.66
C LEU A 238 -6.52 -0.80 15.55
N LEU A 239 -6.71 -0.13 14.41
CA LEU A 239 -7.86 0.73 14.18
C LEU A 239 -9.18 -0.06 14.13
N LEU A 240 -9.18 -1.28 13.60
CA LEU A 240 -10.36 -2.15 13.56
C LEU A 240 -10.79 -2.66 14.94
N LEU A 241 -9.89 -2.64 15.92
CA LEU A 241 -10.17 -3.06 17.30
C LEU A 241 -10.76 -1.94 18.17
N ILE A 242 -10.75 -0.70 17.66
CA ILE A 242 -11.39 0.48 18.27
C ILE A 242 -12.80 0.62 17.68
#